data_AF-A0A401GZS8-F1
#
_entry.id   AF-A0A401GZS8-F1
#
_cell.length_a   1.000
_cell.length_b   1.000
_cell.length_c   1.000
_cell.angle_alpha   90.00
_cell.angle_beta   90.00
_cell.angle_gamma   90.00
#
_symmetry.space_group_name_H-M   'P 1'
#
loop_
_entity.id
_entity.type
_entity.pdbx_description
1 polymer ?
#
loop_
_entity_poly.entity_id
_entity_poly.type
_entity_poly.pdbx_seq_one_letter_code
_entity_poly.pdbx_strand_id
1 'polypeptide(L)'
;MPESLFLELPSELIVVILSFLPLSDLVACRRTNKLLDSTIESSVVLQYLIELQVAGAVDNPSSSLPVSDRLRVLKARESAWEQIECTNVTSIRVDFNPSSIYDLTGGVFLLGESLYEPFARTFRETDALRWLRLSRASGDKPTLSPWFKIDLEASILDVGLAVEEHDLIAVVTQAIQLQTRTVVFDVHLLQIATGECHPRAAHPAIRVSEVPIFAGQCSVSVEIVGDMLAILMNFPYLQGVQPQRPGEFHMFDWLTGRQTLSRSGGHVQYLAFVFLSRDVVALTNCTENSLELCHIGDTLSNDSPDPQRLETVCRLALPRLAPVAFIRQVLCRSEPNPSGCDSTFGNNDGSPFRPDPKDSVVIFNFFIRVGEIVGRVYTLSLIMHRSALLAWLPPRPPKVSHSDAVSEDLLPGDTDDASRRGLHAELSTVPWAVWGPPATRWLNGMSPNNRWITTTCGQRHVAVGHDMPFQISILNFNQLSLRRFIAQHPHSEALLSVTRERTEPTNGETVLIHAVHEPSTLFLEVFEEVVVSCLPYLSTTTIGEYDYANVLLDEDRIIGINLDEDENISEIVVHSINYE
;
A
#
# COMPACT_ATOMS: atom_id res chain seq x y z
N MET A 1 53.81 -0.52 -10.27
CA MET A 1 52.39 -0.69 -10.64
C MET A 1 51.79 0.71 -10.69
N PRO A 2 50.91 1.05 -11.63
CA PRO A 2 50.26 2.36 -11.59
C PRO A 2 49.49 2.45 -10.27
N GLU A 3 49.86 3.41 -9.43
CA GLU A 3 49.14 3.71 -8.20
C GLU A 3 47.74 4.18 -8.59
N SER A 4 46.73 3.62 -7.93
CA SER A 4 45.34 3.97 -8.22
C SER A 4 45.08 5.35 -7.65
N LEU A 5 44.96 6.35 -8.51
CA LEU A 5 44.62 7.74 -8.18
C LEU A 5 43.39 7.85 -7.26
N PHE A 6 42.46 6.89 -7.33
CA PHE A 6 41.29 6.84 -6.46
C PHE A 6 41.66 6.52 -5.00
N LEU A 7 42.62 5.63 -4.77
CA LEU A 7 43.04 5.21 -3.43
C LEU A 7 43.95 6.23 -2.75
N GLU A 8 44.42 7.24 -3.50
CA GLU A 8 45.20 8.37 -2.98
C GLU A 8 44.31 9.51 -2.43
N LEU A 9 42.99 9.44 -2.66
CA LEU A 9 42.06 10.41 -2.13
C LEU A 9 41.98 10.32 -0.59
N PRO A 10 41.73 11.45 0.12
CA PRO A 10 41.36 11.43 1.52
C PRO A 10 40.20 10.46 1.81
N SER A 11 40.24 9.78 2.96
CA SER A 11 39.25 8.77 3.35
C SER A 11 37.82 9.28 3.31
N GLU A 12 37.61 10.56 3.65
CA GLU A 12 36.32 11.22 3.65
C GLU A 12 35.74 11.31 2.24
N LEU A 13 36.58 11.58 1.22
CA LEU A 13 36.16 11.62 -0.17
C LEU A 13 35.87 10.22 -0.71
N ILE A 14 36.68 9.23 -0.33
CA ILE A 14 36.41 7.83 -0.66
C ILE A 14 35.06 7.41 -0.08
N VAL A 15 34.77 7.74 1.18
CA VAL A 15 33.47 7.46 1.82
C VAL A 15 32.32 8.13 1.07
N VAL A 16 32.45 9.41 0.71
CA VAL A 16 31.42 10.12 -0.07
C VAL A 16 31.20 9.45 -1.43
N ILE A 17 32.26 9.07 -2.15
CA ILE A 17 32.14 8.41 -3.45
C ILE A 17 31.45 7.05 -3.31
N LEU A 18 31.87 6.24 -2.34
CA LEU A 18 31.27 4.95 -2.06
C LEU A 18 29.81 5.07 -1.60
N SER A 19 29.41 6.18 -0.99
CA SER A 19 28.03 6.40 -0.52
C SER A 19 26.99 6.47 -1.64
N PHE A 20 27.42 6.74 -2.89
CA PHE A 20 26.55 6.73 -4.07
C PHE A 20 26.38 5.35 -4.71
N LEU A 21 27.08 4.32 -4.21
CA LEU A 21 27.06 3.00 -4.81
C LEU A 21 25.94 2.12 -4.21
N PRO A 22 25.27 1.30 -5.03
CA PRO A 22 24.35 0.28 -4.53
C PRO A 22 25.10 -0.80 -3.76
N LEU A 23 24.37 -1.55 -2.92
CA LEU A 23 24.93 -2.62 -2.09
C LEU A 23 25.78 -3.65 -2.88
N SER A 24 25.36 -4.02 -4.10
CA SER A 24 26.13 -4.94 -4.95
C SER A 24 27.54 -4.44 -5.26
N ASP A 25 27.67 -3.15 -5.54
CA ASP A 25 28.93 -2.53 -5.92
C ASP A 25 29.79 -2.28 -4.70
N LEU A 26 29.21 -1.92 -3.56
CA LEU A 26 29.92 -1.88 -2.28
C LEU A 26 30.52 -3.24 -1.91
N VAL A 27 29.76 -4.32 -2.08
CA VAL A 27 30.26 -5.69 -1.86
C VAL A 27 31.39 -6.02 -2.83
N ALA A 28 31.30 -5.59 -4.10
CA ALA A 28 32.39 -5.74 -5.06
C ALA A 28 33.65 -4.96 -4.62
N CYS A 29 33.50 -3.70 -4.17
CA CYS A 29 34.60 -2.88 -3.65
C CYS A 29 35.32 -3.57 -2.48
N ARG A 30 34.59 -4.12 -1.51
CA ARG A 30 35.17 -4.89 -0.38
C ARG A 30 36.05 -6.04 -0.86
N ARG A 31 35.65 -6.71 -1.94
CA ARG A 31 36.40 -7.85 -2.51
C ARG A 31 37.62 -7.44 -3.34
N THR A 32 37.76 -6.17 -3.70
CA THR A 32 38.85 -5.70 -4.58
C THR A 32 40.10 -5.28 -3.82
N ASN A 33 39.97 -4.66 -2.64
CA ASN A 33 41.10 -4.08 -1.91
C ASN A 33 40.84 -4.00 -0.40
N LYS A 34 41.85 -4.33 0.42
CA LYS A 34 41.79 -4.25 1.89
C LYS A 34 41.54 -2.83 2.43
N LEU A 35 42.04 -1.80 1.76
CA LEU A 35 41.78 -0.40 2.12
C LEU A 35 40.28 -0.10 1.97
N LEU A 36 39.69 -0.45 0.83
CA LEU A 36 38.26 -0.25 0.59
C LEU A 36 37.40 -1.08 1.55
N ASP A 37 37.78 -2.33 1.79
CA ASP A 37 37.13 -3.19 2.78
C ASP A 37 37.13 -2.54 4.18
N SER A 38 38.31 -2.09 4.64
CA SER A 38 38.46 -1.42 5.93
C SER A 38 37.72 -0.07 6.00
N THR A 39 37.73 0.73 4.94
CA THR A 39 36.99 2.00 4.86
C THR A 39 35.49 1.77 4.93
N ILE A 40 34.97 0.77 4.21
CA ILE A 40 33.55 0.41 4.23
C ILE A 40 33.15 -0.10 5.61
N GLU A 41 33.96 -0.95 6.23
CA GLU A 41 33.67 -1.54 7.54
C GLU A 41 33.71 -0.52 8.69
N SER A 42 34.66 0.41 8.67
CA SER A 42 34.86 1.39 9.76
C SER A 42 34.00 2.65 9.63
N SER A 43 33.50 2.97 8.44
CA SER A 43 32.69 4.17 8.21
C SER A 43 31.25 3.99 8.68
N VAL A 44 30.86 4.75 9.70
CA VAL A 44 29.47 4.77 10.23
C VAL A 44 28.46 5.14 9.13
N VAL A 45 28.82 6.07 8.24
CA VAL A 45 27.94 6.50 7.13
C VAL A 45 27.70 5.35 6.15
N LEU A 46 28.75 4.64 5.74
CA LEU A 46 28.61 3.50 4.82
C LEU A 46 27.88 2.33 5.47
N GLN A 47 28.17 2.05 6.75
CA GLN A 47 27.43 1.05 7.50
C GLN A 47 25.95 1.41 7.61
N TYR A 48 25.61 2.68 7.85
CA TYR A 48 24.23 3.14 7.88
C TYR A 48 23.50 2.95 6.55
N LEU A 49 24.11 3.36 5.44
CA LEU A 49 23.53 3.20 4.10
C LEU A 49 23.37 1.73 3.71
N ILE A 50 24.32 0.86 4.11
CA ILE A 50 24.21 -0.59 3.91
C ILE A 50 23.02 -1.15 4.70
N GLU A 51 22.88 -0.81 5.98
CA GLU A 51 21.77 -1.30 6.80
C GLU A 51 20.41 -0.76 6.33
N LEU A 52 20.33 0.49 5.86
CA LEU A 52 19.11 1.04 5.25
C LEU A 52 18.67 0.23 4.04
N GLN A 53 19.60 -0.05 3.11
CA GLN A 53 19.32 -0.85 1.93
C GLN A 53 18.88 -2.28 2.31
N VAL A 54 19.52 -2.89 3.32
CA VAL A 54 19.12 -4.24 3.75
C VAL A 54 17.78 -4.24 4.48
N ALA A 55 17.46 -3.21 5.26
CA ALA A 55 16.15 -3.06 5.88
C ALA A 55 15.04 -2.72 4.87
N GLY A 56 15.39 -2.28 3.66
CA GLY A 56 14.44 -1.75 2.68
C GLY A 56 13.83 -0.44 3.15
N ALA A 57 14.66 0.46 3.70
CA ALA A 57 14.27 1.74 4.27
C ALA A 57 15.02 2.90 3.61
N VAL A 58 14.45 4.10 3.70
CA VAL A 58 14.99 5.35 3.16
C VAL A 58 15.36 6.29 4.32
N ASP A 59 16.55 6.89 4.26
CA ASP A 59 17.02 7.89 5.24
C ASP A 59 16.09 9.10 5.26
N ASN A 60 15.77 9.61 6.45
CA ASN A 60 15.14 10.93 6.63
C ASN A 60 16.21 12.00 6.88
N PRO A 61 16.55 12.85 5.88
CA PRO A 61 17.55 13.90 6.05
C PRO A 61 17.13 14.95 7.09
N SER A 62 15.82 15.12 7.33
CA SER A 62 15.26 16.08 8.29
C SER A 62 15.40 15.62 9.74
N SER A 63 15.77 14.36 9.99
CA SER A 63 15.98 13.87 11.36
C SER A 63 17.14 14.60 12.04
N SER A 64 16.93 15.01 13.29
CA SER A 64 17.97 15.67 14.08
C SER A 64 19.02 14.70 14.65
N LEU A 65 18.80 13.39 14.52
CA LEU A 65 19.68 12.37 15.08
C LEU A 65 21.00 12.27 14.28
N PRO A 66 22.17 12.19 14.96
CA PRO A 66 23.42 11.83 14.32
C PRO A 66 23.34 10.48 13.60
N VAL A 67 24.06 10.31 12.49
CA VAL A 67 24.06 9.07 11.69
C VAL A 67 24.40 7.82 12.52
N SER A 68 25.25 7.95 13.54
CA SER A 68 25.55 6.86 14.47
C SER A 68 24.32 6.40 15.27
N ASP A 69 23.50 7.35 15.71
CA ASP A 69 22.27 7.05 16.45
C ASP A 69 21.20 6.51 15.51
N ARG A 70 21.07 7.05 14.29
CA ARG A 70 20.18 6.49 13.26
C ARG A 70 20.54 5.03 12.96
N LEU A 71 21.82 4.71 12.81
CA LEU A 71 22.30 3.34 12.62
C LEU A 71 21.96 2.43 13.80
N ARG A 72 22.16 2.90 15.03
CA ARG A 72 21.82 2.15 16.23
C ARG A 72 20.32 1.86 16.31
N VAL A 73 19.48 2.87 16.10
CA VAL A 73 18.01 2.75 16.12
C VAL A 73 17.53 1.80 15.01
N LEU A 74 18.09 1.90 13.81
CA LEU A 74 17.76 1.00 12.70
C LEU A 74 18.07 -0.47 13.03
N LYS A 75 19.27 -0.74 13.56
CA LYS A 75 19.66 -2.09 13.95
C LYS A 75 18.80 -2.65 15.08
N ALA A 76 18.49 -1.81 16.08
CA ALA A 76 17.61 -2.18 17.19
C ALA A 76 16.22 -2.55 16.67
N ARG A 77 15.63 -1.69 15.82
CA ARG A 77 14.32 -1.92 15.19
C ARG A 77 14.28 -3.23 14.40
N GLU A 78 15.25 -3.47 13.53
CA GLU A 78 15.27 -4.68 12.71
C GLU A 78 15.44 -5.94 13.56
N SER A 79 16.27 -5.88 14.62
CA SER A 79 16.38 -6.97 15.60
C SER A 79 15.07 -7.22 16.35
N ALA A 80 14.35 -6.15 16.73
CA ALA A 80 13.06 -6.27 17.41
C ALA A 80 11.99 -6.88 16.48
N TRP A 81 11.96 -6.49 15.19
CA TRP A 81 11.08 -7.13 14.21
C TRP A 81 11.42 -8.61 13.95
N GLU A 82 12.70 -8.97 13.95
CA GLU A 82 13.13 -10.38 13.82
C GLU A 82 12.61 -11.26 14.96
N GLN A 83 12.40 -10.68 16.15
CA GLN A 83 11.95 -11.39 17.36
C GLN A 83 10.51 -11.05 17.78
N ILE A 84 9.81 -10.17 17.06
CA ILE A 84 8.51 -9.58 17.48
C ILE A 84 8.61 -9.06 18.93
N GLU A 85 9.66 -8.29 19.23
CA GLU A 85 9.88 -7.75 20.58
C GLU A 85 9.09 -6.46 20.78
N CYS A 86 8.05 -6.53 21.61
CA CYS A 86 7.18 -5.41 21.94
C CYS A 86 7.56 -4.82 23.31
N THR A 87 7.91 -3.53 23.39
CA THR A 87 8.26 -2.88 24.67
C THR A 87 7.10 -2.21 25.38
N ASN A 88 6.09 -1.76 24.63
CA ASN A 88 4.93 -1.08 25.20
C ASN A 88 3.66 -1.64 24.57
N VAL A 89 2.76 -2.09 25.44
CA VAL A 89 1.42 -2.54 25.08
C VAL A 89 0.44 -1.56 25.69
N THR A 90 -0.24 -0.80 24.84
CA THR A 90 -1.22 0.21 25.26
C THR A 90 -2.61 -0.20 24.80
N SER A 91 -3.57 -0.23 25.71
CA SER A 91 -4.98 -0.42 25.35
C SER A 91 -5.72 0.90 25.24
N ILE A 92 -6.48 1.08 24.16
CA ILE A 92 -7.25 2.29 23.87
C ILE A 92 -8.71 1.89 23.65
N ARG A 93 -9.59 2.40 24.50
CA ARG A 93 -11.04 2.17 24.37
C ARG A 93 -11.64 3.01 23.25
N VAL A 94 -12.64 2.44 22.59
CA VAL A 94 -13.53 3.12 21.65
C VAL A 94 -14.81 3.45 22.41
N ASP A 95 -15.01 4.73 22.73
CA ASP A 95 -16.13 5.24 23.54
C ASP A 95 -17.28 5.82 22.70
N PHE A 96 -17.33 5.43 21.43
CA PHE A 96 -18.35 5.81 20.43
C PHE A 96 -18.74 4.60 19.59
N ASN A 97 -19.76 4.73 18.74
CA ASN A 97 -20.24 3.65 17.88
C ASN A 97 -19.47 3.66 16.56
N PRO A 98 -18.53 2.72 16.30
CA PRO A 98 -17.82 2.72 15.04
C PRO A 98 -18.73 2.29 13.88
N SER A 99 -18.47 2.87 12.71
CA SER A 99 -19.05 2.49 11.42
C SER A 99 -18.10 1.55 10.66
N SER A 100 -18.36 1.30 9.37
CA SER A 100 -17.49 0.45 8.54
C SER A 100 -16.21 1.13 8.06
N ILE A 101 -16.13 2.47 8.12
CA ILE A 101 -14.94 3.21 7.70
C ILE A 101 -13.85 3.07 8.75
N TYR A 102 -12.64 2.72 8.32
CA TYR A 102 -11.45 2.76 9.13
C TYR A 102 -10.23 2.96 8.25
N ASP A 103 -9.13 3.49 8.81
CA ASP A 103 -7.87 3.61 8.10
C ASP A 103 -6.66 3.63 9.07
N LEU A 104 -5.47 3.31 8.55
CA LEU A 104 -4.20 3.29 9.29
C LEU A 104 -3.04 3.70 8.39
N THR A 105 -2.56 4.93 8.55
CA THR A 105 -1.45 5.48 7.75
C THR A 105 -0.57 6.38 8.61
N GLY A 106 0.75 6.23 8.54
CA GLY A 106 1.73 7.12 9.20
C GLY A 106 1.52 7.24 10.72
N GLY A 107 1.20 6.13 11.40
CA GLY A 107 0.89 6.10 12.83
C GLY A 107 -0.41 6.81 13.25
N VAL A 108 -1.27 7.20 12.30
CA VAL A 108 -2.63 7.67 12.57
C VAL A 108 -3.62 6.54 12.36
N PHE A 109 -4.42 6.27 13.38
CA PHE A 109 -5.53 5.31 13.31
C PHE A 109 -6.86 6.07 13.29
N LEU A 110 -7.71 5.73 12.33
CA LEU A 110 -8.98 6.40 12.05
C LEU A 110 -10.13 5.41 12.04
N LEU A 111 -11.26 5.81 12.62
CA LEU A 111 -12.54 5.09 12.62
C LEU A 111 -13.66 6.06 12.24
N GLY A 112 -14.61 5.63 11.43
CA GLY A 112 -15.86 6.36 11.25
C GLY A 112 -16.79 6.14 12.45
N GLU A 113 -17.58 7.14 12.81
CA GLU A 113 -18.62 7.08 13.85
C GLU A 113 -20.01 7.08 13.21
N SER A 114 -20.91 6.27 13.77
CA SER A 114 -22.36 6.27 13.48
C SER A 114 -23.11 6.86 14.67
N LEU A 115 -23.83 7.96 14.50
CA LEU A 115 -24.59 8.63 15.57
C LEU A 115 -25.92 7.94 15.88
N TYR A 116 -26.37 7.06 15.00
CA TYR A 116 -27.62 6.31 15.18
C TYR A 116 -27.35 4.89 15.65
N GLU A 117 -28.22 4.40 16.53
CA GLU A 117 -28.25 2.97 16.84
C GLU A 117 -28.66 2.17 15.60
N PRO A 118 -28.05 1.00 15.37
CA PRO A 118 -28.25 0.23 14.16
C PRO A 118 -29.73 -0.17 14.01
N PHE A 119 -30.44 0.45 13.08
CA PHE A 119 -31.81 0.03 12.72
C PHE A 119 -31.81 -1.38 12.08
N ALA A 120 -30.67 -1.80 11.51
CA ALA A 120 -30.38 -3.17 11.06
C ALA A 120 -28.86 -3.43 11.00
N ARG A 121 -28.44 -4.70 11.15
CA ARG A 121 -27.02 -5.15 11.13
C ARG A 121 -26.27 -4.92 9.81
N THR A 122 -26.93 -4.43 8.76
CA THR A 122 -26.40 -4.43 7.39
C THR A 122 -26.05 -3.05 6.84
N PHE A 123 -26.49 -1.95 7.46
CA PHE A 123 -26.19 -0.60 6.99
C PHE A 123 -26.05 0.37 8.16
N ARG A 124 -24.83 0.86 8.41
CA ARG A 124 -24.56 1.99 9.30
C ARG A 124 -24.04 3.12 8.44
N GLU A 125 -24.75 4.24 8.41
CA GLU A 125 -24.21 5.45 7.83
C GLU A 125 -23.04 5.94 8.69
N THR A 126 -22.05 6.57 8.05
CA THR A 126 -20.96 7.23 8.77
C THR A 126 -21.26 8.72 8.81
N ASP A 127 -21.42 9.26 10.01
CA ASP A 127 -21.79 10.66 10.24
C ASP A 127 -20.57 11.52 10.54
N ALA A 128 -19.56 10.94 11.20
CA ALA A 128 -18.36 11.63 11.63
C ALA A 128 -17.14 10.70 11.57
N LEU A 129 -15.94 11.26 11.74
CA LEU A 129 -14.70 10.51 11.86
C LEU A 129 -14.08 10.75 13.23
N ARG A 130 -13.40 9.72 13.74
CA ARG A 130 -12.58 9.73 14.95
C ARG A 130 -11.19 9.26 14.60
N TRP A 131 -10.17 9.99 15.04
CA TRP A 131 -8.79 9.59 14.80
C TRP A 131 -7.90 9.88 15.99
N LEU A 132 -6.77 9.18 16.08
CA LEU A 132 -5.71 9.45 17.04
C LEU A 132 -4.34 9.15 16.45
N ARG A 133 -3.30 9.71 17.05
CA ARG A 133 -1.92 9.35 16.76
C ARG A 133 -1.44 8.31 17.77
N LEU A 134 -1.09 7.12 17.30
CA LEU A 134 -0.77 5.97 18.14
C LEU A 134 0.41 6.25 19.08
N SER A 135 1.43 6.98 18.62
CA SER A 135 2.58 7.37 19.44
C SER A 135 2.23 8.26 20.64
N ARG A 136 1.14 9.03 20.57
CA ARG A 136 0.69 9.91 21.67
C ARG A 136 -0.26 9.21 22.63
N ALA A 137 -0.89 8.11 22.20
CA ALA A 137 -1.83 7.36 23.01
C ALA A 137 -1.14 6.47 24.05
N SER A 138 0.14 6.11 23.85
CA SER A 138 0.96 5.33 24.77
C SER A 138 1.45 6.07 26.04
N GLY A 139 0.84 7.23 26.38
CA GLY A 139 1.22 8.06 27.52
C GLY A 139 0.37 7.82 28.78
N ASP A 140 1.01 7.88 29.95
CA ASP A 140 0.54 7.41 31.27
C ASP A 140 -0.55 8.28 31.97
N LYS A 141 -1.45 8.95 31.24
CA LYS A 141 -2.51 9.80 31.84
C LYS A 141 -3.90 9.58 31.24
N PRO A 142 -4.85 8.99 32.00
CA PRO A 142 -6.21 8.71 31.56
C PRO A 142 -7.19 9.81 32.03
N THR A 143 -7.25 10.95 31.35
CA THR A 143 -8.23 12.00 31.72
C THR A 143 -9.15 12.51 30.62
N LEU A 144 -8.89 12.20 29.34
CA LEU A 144 -9.81 12.52 28.22
C LEU A 144 -9.73 11.41 27.16
N SER A 145 -10.82 11.21 26.42
CA SER A 145 -10.85 10.35 25.22
C SER A 145 -9.74 10.83 24.26
N PRO A 146 -8.81 9.96 23.83
CA PRO A 146 -7.68 10.35 22.98
C PRO A 146 -8.09 10.63 21.52
N TRP A 147 -9.38 10.46 21.22
CA TRP A 147 -9.94 10.55 19.89
C TRP A 147 -10.31 12.00 19.53
N PHE A 148 -9.72 12.49 18.43
CA PHE A 148 -10.12 13.74 17.78
C PHE A 148 -11.32 13.48 16.88
N LYS A 149 -12.25 14.45 16.78
CA LYS A 149 -13.44 14.36 15.95
C LYS A 149 -13.34 15.25 14.72
N ILE A 150 -13.73 14.72 13.57
CA ILE A 150 -14.03 15.49 12.36
C ILE A 150 -15.51 15.28 12.06
N ASP A 151 -16.27 16.36 11.96
CA ASP A 151 -17.71 16.34 11.68
C ASP A 151 -17.99 17.32 10.55
N LEU A 152 -18.46 16.79 9.42
CA LEU A 152 -18.82 17.58 8.24
C LEU A 152 -20.32 17.81 8.15
N GLU A 153 -21.10 17.34 9.12
CA GLU A 153 -22.57 17.35 9.09
C GLU A 153 -23.14 16.73 7.79
N ALA A 154 -22.45 15.71 7.27
CA ALA A 154 -22.75 15.06 5.99
C ALA A 154 -22.51 13.55 6.07
N SER A 155 -23.21 12.79 5.23
CA SER A 155 -23.02 11.34 5.11
C SER A 155 -21.67 11.05 4.45
N ILE A 156 -20.78 10.39 5.17
CA ILE A 156 -19.42 10.04 4.73
C ILE A 156 -19.43 8.64 4.10
N LEU A 157 -18.80 8.51 2.94
CA LEU A 157 -18.67 7.25 2.22
C LEU A 157 -17.32 6.57 2.42
N ASP A 158 -16.24 7.34 2.31
CA ASP A 158 -14.87 6.85 2.46
C ASP A 158 -13.90 8.02 2.67
N VAL A 159 -12.66 7.69 3.05
CA VAL A 159 -11.58 8.65 3.28
C VAL A 159 -10.28 8.21 2.59
N GLY A 160 -9.45 9.19 2.23
CA GLY A 160 -8.06 8.96 1.84
C GLY A 160 -7.12 9.79 2.69
N LEU A 161 -5.99 9.21 3.10
CA LEU A 161 -5.01 9.82 3.99
C LEU A 161 -3.68 10.11 3.28
N ALA A 162 -3.15 11.32 3.46
CA ALA A 162 -1.77 11.71 3.11
C ALA A 162 -1.12 12.45 4.28
N VAL A 163 -1.09 11.79 5.44
CA VAL A 163 -0.69 12.38 6.72
C VAL A 163 0.77 12.85 6.68
N GLU A 164 1.69 11.99 6.25
CA GLU A 164 3.12 12.32 6.24
C GLU A 164 3.48 13.36 5.18
N GLU A 165 2.94 13.22 3.97
CA GLU A 165 3.34 14.07 2.85
C GLU A 165 2.74 15.48 2.96
N HIS A 166 1.48 15.56 3.39
CA HIS A 166 0.68 16.78 3.28
C HIS A 166 -0.12 17.15 4.52
N ASP A 167 -0.15 16.34 5.59
CA ASP A 167 -1.07 16.55 6.72
C ASP A 167 -2.55 16.65 6.24
N LEU A 168 -2.90 15.85 5.22
CA LEU A 168 -4.15 15.92 4.48
C LEU A 168 -5.04 14.69 4.72
N ILE A 169 -6.34 14.93 4.89
CA ILE A 169 -7.41 13.94 4.77
C ILE A 169 -8.41 14.40 3.70
N ALA A 170 -8.70 13.53 2.75
CA ALA A 170 -9.74 13.71 1.75
C ALA A 170 -10.97 12.90 2.18
N VAL A 171 -12.09 13.58 2.46
CA VAL A 171 -13.33 12.96 2.95
C VAL A 171 -14.39 12.99 1.85
N VAL A 172 -14.80 11.83 1.37
CA VAL A 172 -15.85 11.74 0.34
C VAL A 172 -17.21 11.67 1.02
N THR A 173 -18.07 12.63 0.68
CA THR A 173 -19.43 12.73 1.20
C THR A 173 -20.45 12.51 0.09
N GLN A 174 -21.67 12.16 0.50
CA GLN A 174 -22.82 12.12 -0.38
C GLN A 174 -23.96 13.00 0.13
N ALA A 175 -24.65 13.67 -0.80
CA ALA A 175 -25.82 14.48 -0.51
C ALA A 175 -26.94 14.19 -1.51
N ILE A 176 -28.14 13.91 -1.02
CA ILE A 176 -29.33 13.70 -1.85
C ILE A 176 -29.96 15.05 -2.20
N GLN A 177 -30.01 15.36 -3.49
CA GLN A 177 -30.69 16.54 -4.02
C GLN A 177 -32.09 16.18 -4.51
N LEU A 178 -33.10 16.43 -3.67
CA LEU A 178 -34.50 16.07 -3.97
C LEU A 178 -35.08 16.80 -5.19
N GLN A 179 -34.64 18.03 -5.47
CA GLN A 179 -35.16 18.85 -6.57
C GLN A 179 -34.76 18.28 -7.94
N THR A 180 -33.48 17.92 -8.09
CA THR A 180 -32.90 17.34 -9.30
C THR A 180 -33.02 15.81 -9.33
N ARG A 181 -33.41 15.19 -8.20
CA ARG A 181 -33.45 13.73 -7.99
C ARG A 181 -32.09 13.07 -8.25
N THR A 182 -31.03 13.76 -7.84
CA THR A 182 -29.66 13.28 -7.95
C THR A 182 -29.03 13.06 -6.58
N VAL A 183 -28.00 12.22 -6.54
CA VAL A 183 -27.03 12.13 -5.44
C VAL A 183 -25.77 12.78 -5.94
N VAL A 184 -25.26 13.68 -5.13
CA VAL A 184 -24.03 14.41 -5.39
C VAL A 184 -22.93 13.87 -4.50
N PHE A 185 -21.76 13.64 -5.09
CA PHE A 185 -20.56 13.21 -4.38
C PHE A 185 -19.52 14.32 -4.42
N ASP A 186 -19.13 14.77 -3.23
CA ASP A 186 -18.14 15.82 -3.02
C ASP A 186 -16.97 15.25 -2.20
N VAL A 187 -15.74 15.64 -2.52
CA VAL A 187 -14.57 15.33 -1.70
C VAL A 187 -14.09 16.58 -0.98
N HIS A 188 -14.11 16.56 0.36
CA HIS A 188 -13.66 17.65 1.22
C HIS A 188 -12.18 17.47 1.55
N LEU A 189 -11.40 18.54 1.43
CA LEU A 189 -9.96 18.52 1.66
C LEU A 189 -9.65 19.22 2.97
N LEU A 190 -9.31 18.46 4.00
CA LEU A 190 -9.05 18.98 5.34
C LEU A 190 -7.62 18.72 5.78
N GLN A 191 -7.07 19.64 6.57
CA GLN A 191 -5.84 19.39 7.28
C GLN A 191 -6.14 18.53 8.51
N ILE A 192 -5.56 17.33 8.62
CA ILE A 192 -5.94 16.39 9.68
C ILE A 192 -5.59 16.91 11.08
N ALA A 193 -4.45 17.59 11.25
CA ALA A 193 -4.03 18.12 12.55
C ALA A 193 -4.96 19.21 13.12
N THR A 194 -5.66 19.96 12.26
CA THR A 194 -6.53 21.07 12.66
C THR A 194 -8.01 20.76 12.51
N GLY A 195 -8.37 19.84 11.60
CA GLY A 195 -9.76 19.57 11.19
C GLY A 195 -10.34 20.63 10.24
N GLU A 196 -9.56 21.66 9.91
CA GLU A 196 -9.99 22.79 9.07
C GLU A 196 -9.71 22.52 7.58
N CYS A 197 -10.28 23.34 6.70
CA CYS A 197 -10.00 23.28 5.26
C CYS A 197 -8.49 23.37 5.00
N HIS A 198 -7.98 22.48 4.14
CA HIS A 198 -6.54 22.39 3.90
C HIS A 198 -6.01 23.68 3.25
N PRO A 199 -4.99 24.37 3.82
CA PRO A 199 -4.62 25.73 3.42
C PRO A 199 -4.02 25.83 2.00
N ARG A 200 -3.53 24.71 1.46
CA ARG A 200 -2.98 24.64 0.10
C ARG A 200 -4.01 24.28 -0.97
N ALA A 201 -5.22 23.88 -0.59
CA ALA A 201 -6.28 23.56 -1.54
C ALA A 201 -6.95 24.87 -2.01
N ALA A 202 -7.04 25.08 -3.32
CA ALA A 202 -7.72 26.25 -3.89
C ALA A 202 -9.23 26.23 -3.60
N HIS A 203 -9.80 25.03 -3.46
CA HIS A 203 -11.21 24.82 -3.15
C HIS A 203 -11.32 23.89 -1.93
N PRO A 204 -12.21 24.18 -0.96
CA PRO A 204 -12.36 23.34 0.24
C PRO A 204 -13.01 21.98 -0.07
N ALA A 205 -13.78 21.90 -1.16
CA ALA A 205 -14.37 20.66 -1.65
C ALA A 205 -14.37 20.64 -3.18
N ILE A 206 -14.27 19.44 -3.75
CA ILE A 206 -14.28 19.20 -5.21
C ILE A 206 -15.47 18.29 -5.54
N ARG A 207 -16.24 18.67 -6.56
CA ARG A 207 -17.32 17.83 -7.10
C ARG A 207 -16.74 16.64 -7.86
N VAL A 208 -17.04 15.43 -7.40
CA VAL A 208 -16.56 14.19 -8.02
C VAL A 208 -17.52 13.72 -9.11
N SER A 209 -18.79 13.53 -8.76
CA SER A 209 -19.82 13.03 -9.69
C SER A 209 -21.22 13.45 -9.21
N GLU A 210 -22.16 13.49 -10.15
CA GLU A 210 -23.58 13.68 -9.88
C GLU A 210 -24.36 12.58 -10.60
N VAL A 211 -25.19 11.86 -9.86
CA VAL A 211 -25.81 10.63 -10.33
C VAL A 211 -27.29 10.61 -10.03
N PRO A 212 -28.14 9.95 -10.83
CA PRO A 212 -29.55 9.80 -10.48
C PRO A 212 -29.73 9.00 -9.18
N ILE A 213 -30.72 9.37 -8.35
CA ILE A 213 -30.94 8.75 -7.02
C ILE A 213 -31.20 7.24 -7.05
N PHE A 214 -31.64 6.70 -8.17
CA PHE A 214 -31.88 5.27 -8.36
C PHE A 214 -30.63 4.48 -8.77
N ALA A 215 -29.45 5.10 -8.77
CA ALA A 215 -28.18 4.44 -9.10
C ALA A 215 -27.73 3.38 -8.06
N GLY A 216 -28.40 3.30 -6.91
CA GLY A 216 -28.09 2.34 -5.86
C GLY A 216 -26.98 2.81 -4.94
N GLN A 217 -26.40 1.88 -4.18
CA GLN A 217 -25.32 2.16 -3.25
C GLN A 217 -24.01 2.43 -4.01
N CYS A 218 -23.23 3.39 -3.52
CA CYS A 218 -21.90 3.70 -4.05
C CYS A 218 -20.84 3.23 -3.05
N SER A 219 -19.83 2.51 -3.55
CA SER A 219 -18.59 2.24 -2.83
C SER A 219 -17.51 3.11 -3.47
N VAL A 220 -16.66 3.69 -2.63
CA VAL A 220 -15.58 4.57 -3.06
C VAL A 220 -14.26 3.99 -2.57
N SER A 221 -13.17 4.28 -3.28
CA SER A 221 -11.80 4.12 -2.78
C SER A 221 -11.05 5.40 -3.10
N VAL A 222 -10.24 5.87 -2.16
CA VAL A 222 -9.53 7.15 -2.25
C VAL A 222 -8.05 6.94 -1.96
N GLU A 223 -7.19 7.43 -2.83
CA GLU A 223 -5.73 7.39 -2.65
C GLU A 223 -5.13 8.73 -3.02
N ILE A 224 -4.09 9.15 -2.31
CA ILE A 224 -3.43 10.44 -2.48
C ILE A 224 -1.92 10.22 -2.62
N VAL A 225 -1.33 10.71 -3.70
CA VAL A 225 0.12 10.67 -3.95
C VAL A 225 0.56 12.02 -4.49
N GLY A 226 1.36 12.77 -3.72
CA GLY A 226 1.73 14.13 -4.08
C GLY A 226 0.52 15.03 -4.29
N ASP A 227 0.51 15.73 -5.41
CA ASP A 227 -0.60 16.59 -5.85
C ASP A 227 -1.80 15.82 -6.42
N MET A 228 -1.73 14.50 -6.57
CA MET A 228 -2.80 13.71 -7.18
C MET A 228 -3.72 13.10 -6.13
N LEU A 229 -5.03 13.30 -6.33
CA LEU A 229 -6.12 12.66 -5.61
C LEU A 229 -6.87 11.75 -6.59
N ALA A 230 -6.78 10.44 -6.38
CA ALA A 230 -7.48 9.45 -7.18
C ALA A 230 -8.70 8.91 -6.42
N ILE A 231 -9.82 8.79 -7.13
CA ILE A 231 -11.10 8.32 -6.59
C ILE A 231 -11.65 7.27 -7.56
N LEU A 232 -11.87 6.06 -7.07
CA LEU A 232 -12.61 5.02 -7.79
C LEU A 232 -14.01 4.91 -7.20
N MET A 233 -15.03 5.10 -8.02
CA MET A 233 -16.43 4.96 -7.65
C MET A 233 -16.99 3.69 -8.28
N ASN A 234 -17.63 2.86 -7.48
CA ASN A 234 -18.28 1.63 -7.92
C ASN A 234 -19.74 1.63 -7.45
N PHE A 235 -20.66 1.22 -8.31
CA PHE A 235 -22.09 1.17 -8.02
C PHE A 235 -22.55 -0.29 -7.99
N PRO A 236 -22.30 -1.02 -6.88
CA PRO A 236 -22.62 -2.43 -6.78
C PRO A 236 -24.12 -2.70 -6.97
N TYR A 237 -24.35 -3.85 -7.58
CA TYR A 237 -25.64 -4.36 -8.05
C TYR A 237 -26.79 -4.28 -7.03
N LEU A 238 -27.91 -3.68 -7.45
CA LEU A 238 -29.24 -3.98 -6.92
C LEU A 238 -29.93 -4.94 -7.90
N GLN A 239 -30.35 -6.12 -7.42
CA GLN A 239 -31.13 -7.08 -8.23
C GLN A 239 -32.33 -6.39 -8.88
N GLY A 240 -32.39 -6.43 -10.22
CA GLY A 240 -33.56 -5.99 -11.00
C GLY A 240 -33.49 -4.59 -11.62
N VAL A 241 -32.42 -3.81 -11.38
CA VAL A 241 -32.25 -2.48 -12.01
C VAL A 241 -31.24 -2.58 -13.16
N GLN A 242 -31.73 -2.43 -14.40
CA GLN A 242 -30.89 -2.20 -15.59
C GLN A 242 -31.08 -0.75 -16.07
N PRO A 243 -30.05 -0.13 -16.69
CA PRO A 243 -28.72 -0.67 -16.99
C PRO A 243 -27.72 -0.54 -15.83
N GLN A 244 -26.71 -1.43 -15.83
CA GLN A 244 -25.57 -1.38 -14.91
C GLN A 244 -24.72 -0.14 -15.21
N ARG A 245 -24.37 0.62 -14.17
CA ARG A 245 -23.39 1.70 -14.31
C ARG A 245 -21.98 1.11 -14.13
N PRO A 246 -21.07 1.27 -15.10
CA PRO A 246 -19.68 0.88 -14.91
C PRO A 246 -19.03 1.73 -13.82
N GLY A 247 -18.00 1.19 -13.17
CA GLY A 247 -17.19 1.95 -12.22
C GLY A 247 -16.53 3.15 -12.92
N GLU A 248 -16.35 4.23 -12.18
CA GLU A 248 -15.77 5.47 -12.67
C GLU A 248 -14.50 5.77 -11.88
N PHE A 249 -13.38 5.92 -12.58
CA PHE A 249 -12.13 6.38 -12.00
C PHE A 249 -11.93 7.85 -12.34
N HIS A 250 -11.67 8.66 -11.32
CA HIS A 250 -11.40 10.09 -11.45
C HIS A 250 -10.06 10.39 -10.79
N MET A 251 -9.28 11.28 -11.40
CA MET A 251 -8.09 11.80 -10.78
C MET A 251 -8.06 13.31 -10.89
N PHE A 252 -7.78 13.95 -9.76
CA PHE A 252 -7.75 15.39 -9.58
C PHE A 252 -6.35 15.82 -9.15
N ASP A 253 -5.96 17.00 -9.58
CA ASP A 253 -4.97 17.78 -8.84
C ASP A 253 -5.70 18.44 -7.67
N TRP A 254 -5.43 17.99 -6.44
CA TRP A 254 -6.17 18.47 -5.27
C TRP A 254 -5.79 19.90 -4.86
N LEU A 255 -4.62 20.40 -5.30
CA LEU A 255 -4.20 21.78 -5.04
C LEU A 255 -5.09 22.75 -5.83
N THR A 256 -5.36 22.44 -7.10
CA THR A 256 -6.16 23.30 -7.98
C THR A 256 -7.64 22.93 -8.01
N GLY A 257 -7.99 21.68 -7.70
CA GLY A 257 -9.31 21.09 -7.86
C GLY A 257 -9.62 20.66 -9.30
N ARG A 258 -8.66 20.75 -10.22
CA ARG A 258 -8.87 20.39 -11.64
C ARG A 258 -8.82 18.87 -11.80
N GLN A 259 -9.82 18.31 -12.48
CA GLN A 259 -9.78 16.91 -12.91
C GLN A 259 -8.77 16.75 -14.06
N THR A 260 -7.74 15.93 -13.85
CA THR A 260 -6.66 15.73 -14.82
C THR A 260 -6.90 14.51 -15.70
N LEU A 261 -7.41 13.42 -15.10
CA LEU A 261 -7.63 12.14 -15.76
C LEU A 261 -8.99 11.55 -15.35
N SER A 262 -9.52 10.75 -16.25
CA SER A 262 -10.76 10.02 -16.04
C SER A 262 -10.73 8.67 -16.75
N ARG A 263 -11.43 7.71 -16.18
CA ARG A 263 -11.82 6.50 -16.88
C ARG A 263 -13.26 6.20 -16.53
N SER A 264 -14.13 6.50 -17.48
CA SER A 264 -15.56 6.22 -17.40
C SER A 264 -15.99 5.54 -18.70
N GLY A 265 -17.02 4.70 -18.60
CA GLY A 265 -17.61 4.00 -19.75
C GLY A 265 -16.97 2.65 -20.09
N GLY A 266 -17.78 1.79 -20.72
CA GLY A 266 -17.46 0.39 -21.01
C GLY A 266 -18.25 -0.60 -20.16
N HIS A 267 -18.13 -1.90 -20.45
CA HIS A 267 -18.73 -2.98 -19.65
C HIS A 267 -17.74 -3.57 -18.63
N VAL A 268 -16.65 -2.84 -18.34
CA VAL A 268 -15.57 -3.29 -17.47
C VAL A 268 -15.82 -2.85 -16.03
N GLN A 269 -15.67 -3.77 -15.09
CA GLN A 269 -15.83 -3.52 -13.66
C GLN A 269 -14.46 -3.44 -12.98
N TYR A 270 -14.17 -2.27 -12.42
CA TYR A 270 -13.02 -2.04 -11.54
C TYR A 270 -13.50 -2.00 -10.09
N LEU A 271 -12.85 -2.78 -9.22
CA LEU A 271 -13.26 -2.89 -7.80
C LEU A 271 -12.25 -2.32 -6.81
N ALA A 272 -10.99 -2.15 -7.22
CA ALA A 272 -9.92 -1.64 -6.39
C ALA A 272 -8.78 -1.10 -7.26
N PHE A 273 -8.00 -0.17 -6.71
CA PHE A 273 -6.82 0.40 -7.37
C PHE A 273 -5.74 0.76 -6.35
N VAL A 274 -4.49 0.84 -6.80
CA VAL A 274 -3.35 1.21 -5.96
C VAL A 274 -2.29 1.95 -6.78
N PHE A 275 -1.61 2.94 -6.17
CA PHE A 275 -0.44 3.57 -6.78
C PHE A 275 0.79 2.65 -6.67
N LEU A 276 1.46 2.44 -7.81
CA LEU A 276 2.72 1.71 -7.88
C LEU A 276 3.93 2.66 -7.89
N SER A 277 3.75 3.83 -8.50
CA SER A 277 4.67 4.96 -8.51
C SER A 277 3.86 6.24 -8.66
N ARG A 278 4.53 7.39 -8.64
CA ARG A 278 3.86 8.68 -8.94
C ARG A 278 3.17 8.67 -10.32
N ASP A 279 3.69 7.93 -11.28
CA ASP A 279 3.23 7.94 -12.66
C ASP A 279 2.48 6.67 -13.09
N VAL A 280 2.19 5.74 -12.18
CA VAL A 280 1.57 4.46 -12.51
C VAL A 280 0.57 4.02 -11.44
N VAL A 281 -0.65 3.69 -11.87
CA VAL A 281 -1.66 3.01 -11.05
C VAL A 281 -1.92 1.61 -11.57
N ALA A 282 -2.21 0.67 -10.67
CA ALA A 282 -2.77 -0.63 -11.01
C ALA A 282 -4.28 -0.64 -10.71
N LEU A 283 -5.08 -1.10 -11.68
CA LEU A 283 -6.52 -1.27 -11.57
C LEU A 283 -6.88 -2.76 -11.64
N THR A 284 -7.84 -3.20 -10.82
CA THR A 284 -8.34 -4.59 -10.82
C THR A 284 -9.51 -4.73 -11.80
N ASN A 285 -9.24 -5.20 -13.02
CA ASN A 285 -10.28 -5.47 -14.02
C ASN A 285 -10.92 -6.84 -13.73
N CYS A 286 -12.08 -6.81 -13.07
CA CYS A 286 -12.78 -8.02 -12.64
C CYS A 286 -13.60 -8.67 -13.78
N THR A 287 -13.91 -7.92 -14.84
CA THR A 287 -14.59 -8.45 -16.02
C THR A 287 -13.68 -9.33 -16.86
N GLU A 288 -12.43 -8.88 -17.09
CA GLU A 288 -11.41 -9.61 -17.84
C GLU A 288 -10.48 -10.45 -16.93
N ASN A 289 -10.72 -10.44 -15.61
CA ASN A 289 -9.92 -11.13 -14.60
C ASN A 289 -8.42 -10.84 -14.75
N SER A 290 -8.06 -9.55 -14.65
CA SER A 290 -6.68 -9.07 -14.87
C SER A 290 -6.34 -7.86 -14.02
N LEU A 291 -5.03 -7.61 -13.84
CA LEU A 291 -4.52 -6.34 -13.34
C LEU A 291 -4.12 -5.46 -14.53
N GLU A 292 -4.66 -4.25 -14.59
CA GLU A 292 -4.33 -3.27 -15.63
C GLU A 292 -3.36 -2.24 -15.07
N LEU A 293 -2.14 -2.21 -15.59
CA LEU A 293 -1.17 -1.16 -15.29
C LEU A 293 -1.45 0.02 -16.20
N CYS A 294 -1.70 1.18 -15.60
CA CYS A 294 -2.09 2.39 -16.32
C CYS A 294 -1.12 3.52 -16.03
N HIS A 295 -0.71 4.21 -17.09
CA HIS A 295 0.24 5.31 -16.98
C HIS A 295 -0.51 6.62 -16.75
N ILE A 296 -0.10 7.34 -15.73
CA ILE A 296 -0.52 8.70 -15.43
C ILE A 296 0.40 9.61 -16.27
N GLY A 297 -0.09 10.11 -17.40
CA GLY A 297 0.70 10.96 -18.31
C GLY A 297 1.37 12.16 -17.60
N ASP A 298 2.31 12.83 -18.27
CA ASP A 298 2.87 14.10 -17.78
C ASP A 298 1.75 15.18 -17.79
N THR A 299 0.97 15.24 -16.72
CA THR A 299 -0.18 16.15 -16.52
C THR A 299 0.20 17.63 -16.49
N LEU A 300 1.51 17.94 -16.57
CA LEU A 300 2.08 19.28 -16.50
C LEU A 300 1.97 20.10 -17.79
N SER A 301 1.54 19.52 -18.92
CA SER A 301 1.68 20.17 -20.24
C SER A 301 0.38 20.50 -20.99
N ASN A 302 -0.79 20.09 -20.49
CA ASN A 302 -2.04 20.26 -21.24
C ASN A 302 -2.98 21.31 -20.62
N ASP A 303 -3.13 22.42 -21.36
CA ASP A 303 -4.12 23.50 -21.14
C ASP A 303 -5.56 23.09 -21.51
N SER A 304 -5.79 21.83 -21.92
CA SER A 304 -7.13 21.33 -22.21
C SER A 304 -8.01 21.37 -20.95
N PRO A 305 -9.25 21.91 -21.05
CA PRO A 305 -10.21 21.88 -19.94
C PRO A 305 -10.75 20.47 -19.66
N ASP A 306 -10.75 19.59 -20.67
CA ASP A 306 -11.32 18.24 -20.54
C ASP A 306 -10.30 17.24 -19.95
N PRO A 307 -10.73 16.35 -19.04
CA PRO A 307 -9.86 15.35 -18.43
C PRO A 307 -9.42 14.34 -19.49
N GLN A 308 -8.14 13.98 -19.47
CA GLN A 308 -7.60 12.94 -20.35
C GLN A 308 -8.18 11.57 -19.97
N ARG A 309 -8.20 10.64 -20.93
CA ARG A 309 -8.55 9.26 -20.65
C ARG A 309 -7.35 8.54 -20.04
N LEU A 310 -7.55 7.81 -18.95
CA LEU A 310 -6.51 6.93 -18.39
C LEU A 310 -6.27 5.74 -19.33
N GLU A 311 -5.03 5.57 -19.77
CA GLU A 311 -4.64 4.53 -20.71
C GLU A 311 -3.96 3.35 -20.01
N THR A 312 -4.40 2.14 -20.35
CA THR A 312 -3.73 0.90 -19.96
C THR A 312 -2.51 0.68 -20.84
N VAL A 313 -1.35 0.47 -20.21
CA VAL A 313 -0.08 0.19 -20.89
C VAL A 313 0.31 -1.28 -20.82
N CYS A 314 -0.15 -2.01 -19.80
CA CYS A 314 0.09 -3.44 -19.66
C CYS A 314 -1.09 -4.12 -18.97
N ARG A 315 -1.41 -5.34 -19.40
CA ARG A 315 -2.45 -6.19 -18.79
C ARG A 315 -1.82 -7.48 -18.30
N LEU A 316 -2.03 -7.78 -17.03
CA LEU A 316 -1.49 -8.96 -16.37
C LEU A 316 -2.66 -9.88 -16.00
N ALA A 317 -2.83 -11.00 -16.72
CA ALA A 317 -3.94 -11.92 -16.49
C ALA A 317 -3.81 -12.59 -15.12
N LEU A 318 -4.90 -12.62 -14.34
CA LEU A 318 -5.00 -13.39 -13.11
C LEU A 318 -5.35 -14.87 -13.42
N PRO A 319 -5.20 -15.79 -12.45
CA PRO A 319 -5.57 -17.19 -12.66
C PRO A 319 -7.03 -17.34 -13.06
N ARG A 320 -7.32 -18.25 -14.00
CA ARG A 320 -8.66 -18.41 -14.54
C ARG A 320 -9.65 -18.87 -13.47
N LEU A 321 -10.74 -18.13 -13.32
CA LEU A 321 -11.83 -18.47 -12.41
C LEU A 321 -12.69 -19.58 -13.00
N ALA A 322 -13.18 -20.48 -12.15
CA ALA A 322 -14.16 -21.48 -12.54
C ALA A 322 -15.43 -20.82 -13.11
N PRO A 323 -16.17 -21.44 -14.04
CA PRO A 323 -17.33 -20.81 -14.69
C PRO A 323 -18.46 -20.36 -13.74
N VAL A 324 -18.52 -20.97 -12.55
CA VAL A 324 -19.50 -20.65 -11.49
C VAL A 324 -18.95 -19.71 -10.42
N ALA A 325 -17.71 -19.24 -10.59
CA ALA A 325 -17.02 -18.36 -9.67
C ALA A 325 -16.99 -16.92 -10.22
N PHE A 326 -17.20 -15.94 -9.35
CA PHE A 326 -17.06 -14.53 -9.70
C PHE A 326 -16.48 -13.72 -8.54
N ILE A 327 -15.74 -12.68 -8.87
CA ILE A 327 -15.17 -11.74 -7.89
C ILE A 327 -16.29 -10.82 -7.42
N ARG A 328 -16.61 -10.90 -6.12
CA ARG A 328 -17.62 -10.05 -5.49
C ARG A 328 -17.02 -8.71 -5.06
N GLN A 329 -15.81 -8.76 -4.53
CA GLN A 329 -15.10 -7.62 -3.98
C GLN A 329 -13.60 -7.84 -4.10
N VAL A 330 -12.87 -6.76 -4.33
CA VAL A 330 -11.42 -6.73 -4.15
C VAL A 330 -11.12 -5.59 -3.20
N LEU A 331 -10.27 -5.84 -2.21
CA LEU A 331 -9.64 -4.80 -1.42
C LEU A 331 -8.16 -4.81 -1.79
N CYS A 332 -7.54 -3.65 -1.91
CA CYS A 332 -6.10 -3.59 -2.08
C CYS A 332 -5.50 -2.46 -1.26
N ARG A 333 -4.23 -2.65 -0.92
CA ARG A 333 -3.45 -1.65 -0.19
C ARG A 333 -1.97 -1.86 -0.46
N SER A 334 -1.21 -0.78 -0.33
CA SER A 334 0.24 -0.85 -0.23
C SER A 334 0.73 0.38 0.54
N GLU A 335 1.32 0.17 1.69
CA GLU A 335 1.83 1.24 2.56
C GLU A 335 3.34 1.06 2.75
N PRO A 336 4.14 2.15 2.84
CA PRO A 336 3.76 3.53 2.58
C PRO A 336 3.42 3.77 1.09
N ASN A 337 2.58 4.77 0.79
CA ASN A 337 2.35 5.21 -0.59
C ASN A 337 3.62 5.78 -1.25
N PRO A 338 3.75 5.73 -2.59
CA PRO A 338 4.82 6.44 -3.29
C PRO A 338 4.77 7.92 -2.97
N SER A 339 5.92 8.58 -2.81
CA SER A 339 5.95 10.02 -2.57
C SER A 339 5.75 10.80 -3.88
N GLY A 340 5.04 11.92 -3.80
CA GLY A 340 4.90 12.86 -4.90
C GLY A 340 6.23 13.50 -5.28
N CYS A 341 7.10 13.83 -4.34
CA CYS A 341 8.44 14.31 -4.66
C CYS A 341 9.50 13.44 -4.01
N ASP A 342 10.66 13.28 -4.67
CA ASP A 342 11.84 12.60 -4.12
C ASP A 342 12.36 13.25 -2.82
N SER A 343 11.87 14.45 -2.46
CA SER A 343 12.37 15.30 -1.38
C SER A 343 11.41 15.51 -0.20
N THR A 344 10.22 14.92 -0.17
CA THR A 344 9.24 15.21 0.89
C THR A 344 9.26 14.14 1.99
N PHE A 345 10.25 14.25 2.88
CA PHE A 345 9.98 13.92 4.28
C PHE A 345 9.04 15.00 4.81
N GLY A 346 7.90 14.60 5.35
CA GLY A 346 7.05 15.53 6.09
C GLY A 346 7.89 16.20 7.16
N ASN A 347 7.87 17.54 7.24
CA ASN A 347 8.63 18.33 8.22
C ASN A 347 8.34 17.95 9.69
N ASN A 348 7.37 17.07 9.95
CA ASN A 348 6.85 16.74 11.27
C ASN A 348 7.08 15.29 11.71
N ASP A 349 7.71 14.44 10.90
CA ASP A 349 8.06 13.10 11.36
C ASP A 349 9.47 13.09 11.94
N GLY A 350 9.56 12.88 13.25
CA GLY A 350 10.82 12.77 13.98
C GLY A 350 11.57 11.47 13.67
N SER A 351 10.97 10.54 12.93
CA SER A 351 11.59 9.26 12.59
C SER A 351 12.86 9.44 11.74
N PRO A 352 13.98 8.78 12.09
CA PRO A 352 15.23 8.86 11.32
C PRO A 352 15.19 8.21 9.94
N PHE A 353 14.21 7.37 9.65
CA PHE A 353 14.05 6.66 8.39
C PHE A 353 12.62 6.12 8.29
N ARG A 354 12.23 5.68 7.10
CA ARG A 354 10.91 5.04 6.85
C ARG A 354 11.04 3.89 5.85
N PRO A 355 10.05 3.00 5.69
CA PRO A 355 10.12 1.93 4.71
C PRO A 355 10.18 2.53 3.30
N ASP A 356 10.91 1.89 2.39
CA ASP A 356 10.97 2.34 0.99
C ASP A 356 9.65 2.03 0.27
N PRO A 357 8.90 3.05 -0.19
CA PRO A 357 7.67 2.81 -0.96
C PRO A 357 7.91 1.97 -2.21
N LYS A 358 9.10 2.05 -2.85
CA LYS A 358 9.40 1.37 -4.13
C LYS A 358 9.41 -0.15 -4.01
N ASP A 359 9.90 -0.65 -2.89
CA ASP A 359 9.98 -2.08 -2.61
C ASP A 359 8.92 -2.54 -1.62
N SER A 360 7.95 -1.69 -1.27
CA SER A 360 6.84 -2.12 -0.43
C SER A 360 5.97 -3.16 -1.15
N VAL A 361 5.35 -4.05 -0.38
CA VAL A 361 4.42 -5.04 -0.91
C VAL A 361 3.05 -4.44 -1.15
N VAL A 362 2.40 -4.92 -2.20
CA VAL A 362 1.00 -4.70 -2.52
C VAL A 362 0.24 -5.96 -2.14
N ILE A 363 -0.87 -5.79 -1.43
CA ILE A 363 -1.81 -6.87 -1.14
C ILE A 363 -3.11 -6.64 -1.90
N PHE A 364 -3.63 -7.69 -2.52
CA PHE A 364 -4.98 -7.76 -3.06
C PHE A 364 -5.76 -8.87 -2.35
N ASN A 365 -6.79 -8.52 -1.59
CA ASN A 365 -7.72 -9.47 -0.99
C ASN A 365 -8.93 -9.65 -1.92
N PHE A 366 -9.02 -10.82 -2.53
CA PHE A 366 -10.11 -11.22 -3.40
C PHE A 366 -11.18 -11.96 -2.61
N PHE A 367 -12.42 -11.49 -2.70
CA PHE A 367 -13.59 -12.18 -2.18
C PHE A 367 -14.34 -12.81 -3.35
N ILE A 368 -14.16 -14.12 -3.52
CA ILE A 368 -14.67 -14.87 -4.67
C ILE A 368 -15.86 -15.71 -4.22
N ARG A 369 -17.01 -15.53 -4.86
CA ARG A 369 -18.19 -16.37 -4.60
C ARG A 369 -18.25 -17.49 -5.63
N VAL A 370 -18.49 -18.71 -5.16
CA VAL A 370 -18.69 -19.92 -5.99
C VAL A 370 -20.12 -20.42 -5.81
N GLY A 371 -20.90 -20.51 -6.89
CA GLY A 371 -22.25 -21.09 -6.90
C GLY A 371 -23.41 -20.06 -6.92
N GLU A 372 -24.53 -20.47 -7.52
CA GLU A 372 -25.62 -19.57 -7.92
C GLU A 372 -26.53 -19.11 -6.76
N ILE A 373 -27.03 -20.02 -5.91
CA ILE A 373 -28.11 -19.70 -4.94
C ILE A 373 -27.59 -19.57 -3.50
N VAL A 374 -26.82 -20.55 -3.00
CA VAL A 374 -26.14 -20.51 -1.69
C VAL A 374 -24.66 -20.74 -1.96
N GLY A 375 -23.96 -19.70 -2.42
CA GLY A 375 -22.56 -19.81 -2.81
C GLY A 375 -21.61 -19.67 -1.63
N ARG A 376 -20.51 -20.43 -1.62
CA ARG A 376 -19.41 -20.24 -0.68
C ARG A 376 -18.60 -19.01 -1.09
N VAL A 377 -18.14 -18.24 -0.10
CA VAL A 377 -17.23 -17.11 -0.33
C VAL A 377 -15.85 -17.52 0.13
N TYR A 378 -14.88 -17.40 -0.78
CA TYR A 378 -13.47 -17.60 -0.53
C TYR A 378 -12.80 -16.24 -0.39
N THR A 379 -11.93 -16.11 0.60
CA THR A 379 -11.08 -14.92 0.74
C THR A 379 -9.64 -15.31 0.46
N LEU A 380 -9.05 -14.76 -0.59
CA LEU A 380 -7.70 -15.08 -1.01
C LEU A 380 -6.86 -13.80 -1.05
N SER A 381 -5.67 -13.83 -0.47
CA SER A 381 -4.75 -12.70 -0.46
C SER A 381 -3.62 -12.95 -1.45
N LEU A 382 -3.43 -12.03 -2.38
CA LEU A 382 -2.35 -12.05 -3.35
C LEU A 382 -1.36 -10.94 -3.01
N ILE A 383 -0.11 -11.31 -2.72
CA ILE A 383 0.95 -10.40 -2.30
C ILE A 383 2.08 -10.37 -3.34
N MET A 384 2.62 -9.18 -3.63
CA MET A 384 3.81 -8.97 -4.45
C MET A 384 4.47 -7.63 -4.17
N HIS A 385 5.73 -7.45 -4.54
CA HIS A 385 6.39 -6.13 -4.50
C HIS A 385 5.85 -5.18 -5.57
N ARG A 386 5.75 -3.89 -5.26
CA ARG A 386 5.45 -2.84 -6.27
C ARG A 386 6.43 -2.88 -7.43
N SER A 387 7.73 -2.99 -7.14
CA SER A 387 8.80 -3.08 -8.14
C SER A 387 8.62 -4.26 -9.10
N ALA A 388 8.01 -5.37 -8.66
CA ALA A 388 7.72 -6.51 -9.52
C ALA A 388 6.59 -6.22 -10.53
N LEU A 389 5.59 -5.41 -10.18
CA LEU A 389 4.56 -4.95 -11.12
C LEU A 389 5.12 -3.92 -12.10
N LEU A 390 5.92 -2.97 -11.62
CA LEU A 390 6.55 -1.94 -12.45
C LEU A 390 7.50 -2.53 -13.51
N ALA A 391 8.12 -3.68 -13.22
CA ALA A 391 9.00 -4.38 -14.17
C ALA A 391 8.28 -4.85 -15.46
N TRP A 392 6.94 -4.92 -15.46
CA TRP A 392 6.14 -5.28 -16.64
C TRP A 392 5.73 -4.10 -17.51
N LEU A 393 6.12 -2.88 -17.14
CA LEU A 393 5.87 -1.71 -17.97
C LEU A 393 6.75 -1.73 -19.21
N PRO A 394 6.22 -1.34 -20.39
CA PRO A 394 7.03 -1.19 -21.58
C PRO A 394 8.11 -0.10 -21.35
N PRO A 395 9.30 -0.24 -21.95
CA PRO A 395 10.33 0.79 -21.86
C PRO A 395 9.79 2.13 -22.38
N ARG A 396 9.95 3.19 -21.58
CA ARG A 396 9.51 4.54 -21.96
C ARG A 396 10.27 4.96 -23.23
N PRO A 397 9.60 5.45 -24.29
CA PRO A 397 10.32 6.09 -25.38
C PRO A 397 11.09 7.29 -24.80
N PRO A 398 12.35 7.53 -25.23
CA PRO A 398 13.12 8.67 -24.74
C PRO A 398 12.32 9.95 -24.99
N LYS A 399 12.17 10.80 -23.95
CA LYS A 399 11.58 12.13 -24.10
C LYS A 399 12.44 12.88 -25.11
N VAL A 400 11.97 13.03 -26.35
CA VAL A 400 12.61 13.90 -27.33
C VAL A 400 12.46 15.31 -26.79
N SER A 401 13.52 15.86 -26.21
CA SER A 401 13.62 17.27 -25.92
C SER A 401 13.51 18.00 -27.26
N HIS A 402 12.41 18.70 -27.49
CA HIS A 402 12.29 19.63 -28.61
C HIS A 402 13.22 20.83 -28.39
N SER A 403 14.50 20.62 -28.66
CA SER A 403 15.47 21.67 -28.96
C SER A 403 16.33 21.14 -30.09
N ASP A 404 15.79 21.21 -31.31
CA ASP A 404 16.51 21.35 -32.59
C ASP A 404 15.50 21.12 -33.72
N ALA A 405 14.61 22.10 -33.92
CA ALA A 405 13.87 22.21 -35.16
C ALA A 405 14.80 22.83 -36.21
N VAL A 406 15.51 21.97 -36.96
CA VAL A 406 16.05 22.37 -38.27
C VAL A 406 14.95 22.14 -39.29
N SER A 407 14.58 23.23 -39.96
CA SER A 407 13.61 23.31 -41.03
C SER A 407 13.94 22.37 -42.19
N GLU A 408 12.97 21.53 -42.59
CA GLU A 408 12.92 21.01 -43.96
C GLU A 408 11.59 21.41 -44.60
N ASP A 409 11.73 22.02 -45.78
CA ASP A 409 10.70 22.65 -46.58
C ASP A 409 9.65 21.65 -47.11
N LEU A 410 8.40 22.10 -47.08
CA LEU A 410 7.23 21.42 -47.62
C LEU A 410 7.16 21.54 -49.16
N LEU A 411 6.98 20.40 -49.84
CA LEU A 411 6.28 20.32 -51.13
C LEU A 411 4.86 19.79 -50.89
N PRO A 412 3.81 20.34 -51.54
CA PRO A 412 2.44 19.88 -51.34
C PRO A 412 2.10 18.75 -52.32
N GLY A 413 1.60 17.64 -51.79
CA GLY A 413 1.02 16.55 -52.56
C GLY A 413 -0.04 15.83 -51.73
N ASP A 414 -1.30 16.16 -52.00
CA ASP A 414 -2.47 15.39 -51.57
C ASP A 414 -2.33 13.92 -52.01
N THR A 415 -2.49 12.98 -51.07
CA THR A 415 -3.47 11.88 -51.12
C THR A 415 -3.23 10.86 -50.00
N ASP A 416 -4.36 10.33 -49.53
CA ASP A 416 -4.56 9.06 -48.83
C ASP A 416 -4.38 8.96 -47.30
N ASP A 417 -5.54 9.18 -46.69
CA ASP A 417 -6.21 8.66 -45.48
C ASP A 417 -5.93 7.18 -45.07
N ALA A 418 -4.72 6.67 -45.29
CA ALA A 418 -4.33 5.28 -44.97
C ALA A 418 -3.16 5.18 -43.96
N SER A 419 -2.51 6.29 -43.60
CA SER A 419 -1.32 6.31 -42.73
C SER A 419 -1.61 6.54 -41.24
N ARG A 420 -2.88 6.72 -40.84
CA ARG A 420 -3.30 6.86 -39.43
C ARG A 420 -3.78 5.57 -38.76
N ARG A 421 -3.72 4.43 -39.45
CA ARG A 421 -4.13 3.11 -38.92
C ARG A 421 -2.98 2.17 -38.55
N GLY A 422 -1.74 2.65 -38.51
CA GLY A 422 -0.57 1.83 -38.21
C GLY A 422 0.28 2.41 -37.10
N LEU A 423 -0.13 2.21 -35.83
CA LEU A 423 0.77 1.97 -34.68
C LEU A 423 0.04 1.76 -33.33
N HIS A 424 -1.23 1.29 -33.30
CA HIS A 424 -1.73 0.69 -32.06
C HIS A 424 -1.21 -0.75 -32.02
N ALA A 425 -0.03 -0.97 -31.43
CA ALA A 425 0.33 -2.31 -30.99
C ALA A 425 -0.82 -2.83 -30.12
N GLU A 426 -1.44 -3.95 -30.49
CA GLU A 426 -2.48 -4.57 -29.67
C GLU A 426 -1.92 -4.75 -28.26
N LEU A 427 -2.62 -4.19 -27.25
CA LEU A 427 -2.25 -4.34 -25.85
C LEU A 427 -2.24 -5.83 -25.51
N SER A 428 -1.05 -6.43 -25.46
CA SER A 428 -0.90 -7.85 -25.19
C SER A 428 -1.12 -8.12 -23.71
N THR A 429 -2.09 -8.96 -23.39
CA THR A 429 -2.26 -9.49 -22.03
C THR A 429 -1.20 -10.53 -21.75
N VAL A 430 -0.41 -10.32 -20.70
CA VAL A 430 0.61 -11.28 -20.24
C VAL A 430 -0.08 -12.39 -19.44
N PRO A 431 0.05 -13.68 -19.83
CA PRO A 431 -0.59 -14.79 -19.13
C PRO A 431 -0.07 -14.99 -17.71
N TRP A 432 -0.93 -15.42 -16.78
CA TRP A 432 -0.56 -15.73 -15.39
C TRP A 432 0.71 -16.57 -15.28
N ALA A 433 0.81 -17.65 -16.07
CA ALA A 433 1.96 -18.57 -16.04
C ALA A 433 3.33 -17.91 -16.34
N VAL A 434 3.33 -16.72 -16.96
CA VAL A 434 4.55 -15.98 -17.30
C VAL A 434 4.93 -14.98 -16.20
N TRP A 435 3.97 -14.19 -15.71
CA TRP A 435 4.26 -13.10 -14.78
C TRP A 435 3.97 -13.43 -13.31
N GLY A 436 2.98 -14.27 -13.04
CA GLY A 436 2.42 -14.52 -11.71
C GLY A 436 3.34 -15.33 -10.80
N PRO A 437 3.64 -16.61 -11.12
CA PRO A 437 4.37 -17.49 -10.22
C PRO A 437 5.67 -16.92 -9.64
N PRO A 438 6.60 -16.32 -10.42
CA PRO A 438 7.88 -15.86 -9.88
C PRO A 438 7.77 -14.61 -9.00
N ALA A 439 6.72 -13.80 -9.17
CA ALA A 439 6.61 -12.47 -8.56
C ALA A 439 5.61 -12.39 -7.41
N THR A 440 4.80 -13.43 -7.20
CA THR A 440 3.63 -13.36 -6.32
C THR A 440 3.64 -14.45 -5.25
N ARG A 441 2.89 -14.21 -4.16
CA ARG A 441 2.51 -15.20 -3.15
C ARG A 441 1.01 -15.14 -2.93
N TRP A 442 0.33 -16.26 -3.17
CA TRP A 442 -1.05 -16.45 -2.74
C TRP A 442 -1.09 -17.02 -1.33
N LEU A 443 -1.90 -16.40 -0.47
CA LEU A 443 -2.28 -16.90 0.84
C LEU A 443 -3.78 -17.18 0.81
N ASN A 444 -4.17 -18.37 1.26
CA ASN A 444 -5.57 -18.67 1.50
C ASN A 444 -5.96 -17.97 2.80
N GLY A 445 -6.90 -17.01 2.76
CA GLY A 445 -7.25 -16.19 3.92
C GLY A 445 -7.65 -17.08 5.10
N MET A 446 -6.76 -17.17 6.09
CA MET A 446 -6.89 -18.13 7.19
C MET A 446 -7.78 -17.61 8.34
N SER A 447 -8.25 -16.36 8.27
CA SER A 447 -9.10 -15.75 9.31
C SER A 447 -10.56 -15.65 8.88
N PRO A 448 -11.52 -16.05 9.74
CA PRO A 448 -12.95 -15.84 9.50
C PRO A 448 -13.35 -14.36 9.41
N ASN A 449 -12.52 -13.43 9.91
CA ASN A 449 -12.79 -11.99 9.97
C ASN A 449 -11.90 -11.16 9.04
N ASN A 450 -11.64 -11.62 7.81
CA ASN A 450 -10.76 -10.95 6.84
C ASN A 450 -11.37 -9.66 6.20
N ARG A 451 -12.20 -8.92 6.93
CA ARG A 451 -12.78 -7.63 6.51
C ARG A 451 -11.74 -6.51 6.50
N TRP A 452 -10.58 -6.71 7.14
CA TRP A 452 -9.54 -5.70 7.33
C TRP A 452 -8.38 -5.85 6.33
N ILE A 453 -8.02 -4.77 5.63
CA ILE A 453 -6.94 -4.68 4.62
C ILE A 453 -5.64 -4.02 5.10
N THR A 454 -5.63 -3.33 6.26
CA THR A 454 -4.44 -2.66 6.81
C THR A 454 -3.50 -3.64 7.51
N THR A 455 -3.10 -4.69 6.79
CA THR A 455 -2.29 -5.80 7.30
C THR A 455 -0.89 -5.84 6.69
N THR A 456 -0.49 -4.79 5.96
CA THR A 456 0.82 -4.66 5.32
C THR A 456 1.42 -3.29 5.56
N CYS A 457 2.72 -3.23 5.83
CA CYS A 457 3.50 -2.00 5.85
C CYS A 457 4.94 -2.29 5.42
N GLY A 458 5.48 -1.49 4.50
CA GLY A 458 6.75 -1.75 3.85
C GLY A 458 6.74 -3.11 3.16
N GLN A 459 7.68 -3.97 3.54
CA GLN A 459 7.81 -5.34 3.02
C GLN A 459 7.20 -6.41 3.94
N ARG A 460 6.46 -6.00 4.98
CA ARG A 460 5.90 -6.92 5.98
C ARG A 460 4.39 -7.06 5.82
N HIS A 461 3.90 -8.25 6.13
CA HIS A 461 2.48 -8.58 6.25
C HIS A 461 2.22 -9.25 7.59
N VAL A 462 1.16 -8.87 8.29
CA VAL A 462 0.71 -9.58 9.50
C VAL A 462 -0.40 -10.58 9.13
N ALA A 463 -0.26 -11.80 9.62
CA ALA A 463 -1.21 -12.89 9.46
C ALA A 463 -1.55 -13.49 10.83
N VAL A 464 -2.74 -14.08 10.92
CA VAL A 464 -3.26 -14.72 12.14
C VAL A 464 -3.66 -16.16 11.87
N GLY A 465 -3.60 -17.00 12.91
CA GLY A 465 -4.11 -18.36 12.89
C GLY A 465 -5.63 -18.44 12.70
N HIS A 466 -6.12 -19.65 12.44
CA HIS A 466 -7.54 -19.92 12.15
C HIS A 466 -8.41 -20.03 13.41
N ASP A 467 -7.87 -20.66 14.45
CA ASP A 467 -8.59 -20.96 15.68
C ASP A 467 -8.25 -19.92 16.74
N MET A 468 -9.28 -19.44 17.45
CA MET A 468 -9.14 -18.52 18.58
C MET A 468 -8.85 -19.30 19.88
N PRO A 469 -7.93 -18.83 20.74
CA PRO A 469 -6.96 -17.76 20.50
C PRO A 469 -5.91 -18.18 19.45
N PHE A 470 -5.39 -17.21 18.68
CA PHE A 470 -4.42 -17.50 17.61
C PHE A 470 -3.03 -16.93 17.90
N GLN A 471 -2.03 -17.53 17.26
CA GLN A 471 -0.70 -16.93 17.13
C GLN A 471 -0.68 -15.85 16.05
N ILE A 472 0.17 -14.84 16.25
CA ILE A 472 0.42 -13.76 15.29
C ILE A 472 1.68 -14.12 14.49
N SER A 473 1.62 -13.99 13.17
CA SER A 473 2.73 -14.23 12.26
C SER A 473 3.07 -12.99 11.45
N ILE A 474 4.34 -12.59 11.43
CA ILE A 474 4.87 -11.56 10.52
C ILE A 474 5.55 -12.24 9.35
N LEU A 475 5.02 -12.02 8.15
CA LEU A 475 5.61 -12.45 6.89
C LEU A 475 6.42 -11.29 6.31
N ASN A 476 7.75 -11.38 6.37
CA ASN A 476 8.67 -10.40 5.82
C ASN A 476 9.13 -10.83 4.42
N PHE A 477 8.67 -10.10 3.40
CA PHE A 477 8.99 -10.31 2.00
C PHE A 477 10.30 -9.61 1.57
N ASN A 478 11.05 -9.03 2.50
CA ASN A 478 12.37 -8.47 2.21
C ASN A 478 13.39 -9.55 1.85
N GLN A 479 13.76 -9.57 0.59
CA GLN A 479 14.66 -10.56 0.01
C GLN A 479 16.10 -10.44 0.54
N LEU A 480 16.54 -9.24 0.94
CA LEU A 480 17.86 -9.03 1.53
C LEU A 480 17.90 -9.52 2.98
N SER A 481 16.86 -9.24 3.78
CA SER A 481 16.71 -9.79 5.13
C SER A 481 16.67 -11.31 5.11
N LEU A 482 15.91 -11.90 4.18
CA LEU A 482 15.85 -13.36 4.01
C LEU A 482 17.22 -13.97 3.68
N ARG A 483 17.94 -13.39 2.71
CA ARG A 483 19.30 -13.84 2.36
C ARG A 483 20.28 -13.69 3.51
N ARG A 484 20.20 -12.59 4.27
CA ARG A 484 21.02 -12.35 5.47
C ARG A 484 20.75 -13.42 6.52
N PHE A 485 19.48 -13.72 6.79
CA PHE A 485 19.07 -14.75 7.74
C PHE A 485 19.64 -16.13 7.37
N ILE A 486 19.51 -16.55 6.09
CA ILE A 486 20.04 -17.82 5.59
C ILE A 486 21.57 -17.86 5.71
N ALA A 487 22.26 -16.79 5.31
CA ALA A 487 23.72 -16.71 5.37
C ALA A 487 24.28 -16.80 6.79
N GLN A 488 23.55 -16.29 7.78
CA GLN A 488 23.89 -16.41 9.21
C GLN A 488 23.59 -17.79 9.79
N HIS A 489 22.75 -18.59 9.11
CA HIS A 489 22.31 -19.92 9.54
C HIS A 489 22.57 -21.01 8.48
N PRO A 490 23.82 -21.21 8.02
CA PRO A 490 24.11 -22.12 6.91
C PRO A 490 23.83 -23.60 7.21
N HIS A 491 23.79 -24.01 8.48
CA HIS A 491 23.43 -25.38 8.88
C HIS A 491 21.92 -25.66 8.90
N SER A 492 21.10 -24.64 8.61
CA SER A 492 19.64 -24.76 8.52
C SER A 492 19.12 -25.14 7.14
N GLU A 493 19.96 -25.11 6.10
CA GLU A 493 19.56 -25.46 4.71
C GLU A 493 19.07 -26.91 4.58
N ALA A 494 19.35 -27.80 5.55
CA ALA A 494 18.96 -29.20 5.52
C ALA A 494 17.60 -29.51 6.18
N LEU A 495 16.89 -28.52 6.74
CA LEU A 495 15.56 -28.69 7.32
C LEU A 495 14.58 -27.70 6.71
N LEU A 496 13.59 -28.24 6.00
CA LEU A 496 12.33 -27.64 5.54
C LEU A 496 11.49 -26.95 6.64
N SER A 497 12.02 -26.78 7.84
CA SER A 497 11.43 -26.04 8.95
C SER A 497 12.51 -25.79 10.00
N VAL A 498 13.04 -24.58 10.07
CA VAL A 498 13.91 -24.16 11.17
C VAL A 498 13.02 -23.69 12.31
N THR A 499 12.40 -24.61 13.04
CA THR A 499 11.75 -24.24 14.30
C THR A 499 12.86 -23.98 15.31
N ARG A 500 13.32 -22.74 15.43
CA ARG A 500 14.30 -22.36 16.45
C ARG A 500 13.63 -21.48 17.49
N GLU A 501 13.46 -22.04 18.68
CA GLU A 501 13.21 -21.28 19.89
C GLU A 501 14.46 -20.44 20.19
N ARG A 502 14.41 -19.13 19.98
CA ARG A 502 15.46 -18.24 20.47
C ARG A 502 15.09 -17.79 21.88
N THR A 503 15.78 -18.35 22.87
CA THR A 503 15.73 -17.90 24.26
C THR A 503 16.94 -17.01 24.53
N GLU A 504 16.73 -15.71 24.69
CA GLU A 504 17.71 -14.80 25.32
C GLU A 504 17.14 -14.18 26.61
N PRO A 505 17.98 -13.80 27.58
CA PRO A 505 17.66 -13.88 29.02
C PRO A 505 16.80 -12.74 29.59
N THR A 506 16.17 -11.92 28.76
CA THR A 506 15.43 -10.75 29.23
C THR A 506 14.10 -10.62 28.50
N ASN A 507 13.02 -10.95 29.22
CA ASN A 507 11.61 -10.67 28.91
C ASN A 507 10.92 -11.39 27.72
N GLY A 508 11.35 -12.61 27.40
CA GLY A 508 10.47 -13.78 27.55
C GLY A 508 9.24 -13.95 26.63
N GLU A 509 9.35 -13.70 25.33
CA GLU A 509 8.51 -14.41 24.35
C GLU A 509 9.40 -15.07 23.30
N THR A 510 9.30 -16.40 23.20
CA THR A 510 10.00 -17.16 22.18
C THR A 510 9.20 -17.04 20.87
N VAL A 511 9.90 -16.87 19.74
CA VAL A 511 9.27 -16.89 18.40
C VAL A 511 9.76 -18.06 17.57
N LEU A 512 8.97 -18.43 16.56
CA LEU A 512 9.31 -19.42 15.54
C LEU A 512 9.62 -18.70 14.23
N ILE A 513 10.84 -18.88 13.71
CA ILE A 513 11.28 -18.21 12.47
C ILE A 513 11.48 -19.22 11.35
N HIS A 514 10.72 -19.11 10.25
CA HIS A 514 10.77 -20.02 9.11
C HIS A 514 11.08 -19.27 7.81
N ALA A 515 12.07 -19.73 7.05
CA ALA A 515 12.36 -19.24 5.71
C ALA A 515 11.54 -20.04 4.67
N VAL A 516 10.56 -19.40 4.04
CA VAL A 516 9.68 -20.02 3.04
C VAL A 516 10.19 -19.72 1.64
N HIS A 517 10.72 -20.76 0.98
CA HIS A 517 11.13 -20.71 -0.43
C HIS A 517 10.23 -21.52 -1.36
N GLU A 518 9.50 -22.48 -0.78
CA GLU A 518 8.73 -23.43 -1.56
C GLU A 518 7.55 -22.74 -2.28
N PRO A 519 7.20 -23.21 -3.49
CA PRO A 519 5.99 -22.75 -4.17
C PRO A 519 4.72 -23.06 -3.37
N SER A 520 3.84 -22.07 -3.23
CA SER A 520 2.48 -22.26 -2.73
C SER A 520 1.62 -22.70 -3.91
N THR A 521 0.92 -23.82 -3.73
CA THR A 521 0.00 -24.37 -4.73
C THR A 521 -1.42 -24.32 -4.18
N LEU A 522 -2.30 -23.55 -4.82
CA LEU A 522 -3.73 -23.54 -4.50
C LEU A 522 -4.49 -24.46 -5.45
N PHE A 523 -5.15 -25.46 -4.86
CA PHE A 523 -6.10 -26.33 -5.53
C PHE A 523 -7.48 -26.10 -4.91
N LEU A 524 -8.16 -25.06 -5.40
CA LEU A 524 -9.44 -24.60 -4.88
C LEU A 524 -10.47 -24.56 -6.00
N GLU A 525 -11.74 -24.83 -5.67
CA GLU A 525 -12.86 -24.84 -6.64
C GLU A 525 -13.13 -23.48 -7.30
N VAL A 526 -12.51 -22.40 -6.78
CA VAL A 526 -12.61 -21.06 -7.36
C VAL A 526 -11.85 -20.92 -8.69
N PHE A 527 -10.85 -21.77 -8.95
CA PHE A 527 -9.99 -21.70 -10.13
C PHE A 527 -10.20 -22.90 -11.06
N GLU A 528 -10.08 -22.68 -12.38
CA GLU A 528 -10.08 -23.77 -13.38
C GLU A 528 -8.77 -24.55 -13.42
N GLU A 529 -7.71 -23.96 -12.86
CA GLU A 529 -6.35 -24.46 -12.94
C GLU A 529 -5.68 -24.45 -11.57
N VAL A 530 -4.65 -25.29 -11.43
CA VAL A 530 -3.79 -25.28 -10.24
C VAL A 530 -3.00 -23.97 -10.24
N VAL A 531 -3.18 -23.16 -9.21
CA VAL A 531 -2.52 -21.86 -9.11
C VAL A 531 -1.23 -22.00 -8.31
N VAL A 532 -0.10 -21.67 -8.94
CA VAL A 532 1.22 -21.71 -8.30
C VAL A 532 1.74 -20.29 -8.10
N SER A 533 2.37 -20.03 -6.95
CA SER A 533 3.01 -18.77 -6.59
C SER A 533 4.28 -19.02 -5.75
N CYS A 534 5.34 -18.24 -5.96
CA CYS A 534 6.70 -18.60 -5.52
C CYS A 534 7.47 -17.46 -4.84
N LEU A 535 6.88 -16.29 -4.57
CA LEU A 535 7.58 -15.18 -3.91
C LEU A 535 7.98 -15.58 -2.48
N PRO A 536 9.29 -15.70 -2.15
CA PRO A 536 9.72 -16.23 -0.87
C PRO A 536 9.67 -15.15 0.23
N TYR A 537 9.58 -15.58 1.48
CA TYR A 537 9.50 -14.69 2.64
C TYR A 537 10.07 -15.36 3.90
N LEU A 538 10.39 -14.54 4.91
CA LEU A 538 10.69 -14.98 6.26
C LEU A 538 9.41 -14.88 7.10
N SER A 539 8.97 -15.95 7.72
CA SER A 539 7.85 -15.97 8.66
C SER A 539 8.38 -15.96 10.07
N THR A 540 7.97 -15.00 10.89
CA THR A 540 8.21 -15.02 12.35
C THR A 540 6.86 -15.13 13.05
N THR A 541 6.68 -16.14 13.89
CA THR A 541 5.40 -16.43 14.57
C THR A 541 5.58 -16.40 16.07
N THR A 542 4.67 -15.73 16.78
CA THR A 542 4.64 -15.70 18.26
C THR A 542 4.33 -17.08 18.81
N ILE A 543 4.95 -17.48 19.94
CA ILE A 543 4.47 -18.66 20.67
C ILE A 543 3.20 -18.34 21.46
N GLY A 544 3.09 -17.11 21.99
CA GLY A 544 1.88 -16.62 22.64
C GLY A 544 0.69 -16.61 21.69
N GLU A 545 -0.48 -16.95 22.25
CA GLU A 545 -1.78 -16.89 21.57
C GLU A 545 -2.56 -15.67 22.09
N TYR A 546 -3.34 -15.05 21.21
CA TYR A 546 -4.07 -13.82 21.48
C TYR A 546 -5.55 -13.97 21.16
N ASP A 547 -6.40 -13.32 21.96
CA ASP A 547 -7.86 -13.32 21.82
C ASP A 547 -8.40 -12.18 20.94
N TYR A 548 -7.56 -11.58 20.08
CA TYR A 548 -7.99 -10.51 19.18
C TYR A 548 -8.92 -11.02 18.09
N ALA A 549 -9.90 -10.22 17.69
CA ALA A 549 -10.73 -10.55 16.53
C ALA A 549 -9.97 -10.43 15.19
N ASN A 550 -9.00 -9.51 15.12
CA ASN A 550 -8.05 -9.36 14.02
C ASN A 550 -6.83 -8.53 14.47
N VAL A 551 -5.84 -8.38 13.60
CA VAL A 551 -4.65 -7.57 13.82
C VAL A 551 -4.33 -6.72 12.60
N LEU A 552 -3.86 -5.50 12.84
CA LEU A 552 -3.41 -4.56 11.81
C LEU A 552 -1.91 -4.32 11.96
N LEU A 553 -1.28 -3.80 10.90
CA LEU A 553 0.15 -3.54 10.85
C LEU A 553 0.43 -2.09 10.45
N ASP A 554 1.22 -1.41 11.28
CA ASP A 554 1.84 -0.10 11.02
C ASP A 554 3.37 -0.28 10.93
N GLU A 555 4.13 0.79 10.63
CA GLU A 555 5.59 0.72 10.46
C GLU A 555 6.32 0.04 11.63
N ASP A 556 5.97 0.43 12.86
CA ASP A 556 6.63 -0.01 14.10
C ASP A 556 5.63 -0.62 15.10
N ARG A 557 4.41 -0.99 14.66
CA ARG A 557 3.34 -1.41 15.58
C ARG A 557 2.50 -2.54 15.02
N ILE A 558 2.10 -3.44 15.91
CA ILE A 558 1.05 -4.43 15.67
C ILE A 558 -0.18 -3.98 16.49
N ILE A 559 -1.34 -3.90 15.86
CA ILE A 559 -2.56 -3.39 16.52
C ILE A 559 -3.58 -4.54 16.60
N GLY A 560 -3.81 -5.06 17.80
CA GLY A 560 -4.89 -6.01 18.06
C GLY A 560 -6.24 -5.32 18.12
N ILE A 561 -7.26 -5.90 17.48
CA ILE A 561 -8.63 -5.38 17.44
C ILE A 561 -9.53 -6.25 18.30
N ASN A 562 -10.17 -5.66 19.31
CA ASN A 562 -11.20 -6.30 20.12
C ASN A 562 -12.59 -5.83 19.66
N LEU A 563 -13.53 -6.78 19.56
CA LEU A 563 -14.91 -6.51 19.18
C LEU A 563 -15.86 -6.68 20.38
N ASP A 564 -16.97 -5.95 20.38
CA ASP A 564 -18.10 -6.19 21.28
C ASP A 564 -19.03 -7.32 20.78
N GLU A 565 -20.12 -7.58 21.51
CA GLU A 565 -21.13 -8.60 21.17
C GLU A 565 -21.84 -8.31 19.83
N ASP A 566 -21.78 -7.08 19.34
CA ASP A 566 -22.38 -6.61 18.08
C ASP A 566 -21.36 -6.53 16.93
N GLU A 567 -20.18 -7.15 17.08
CA GLU A 567 -19.05 -7.14 16.13
C GLU A 567 -18.47 -5.73 15.84
N ASN A 568 -18.70 -4.75 16.71
CA ASN A 568 -18.12 -3.41 16.58
C ASN A 568 -16.79 -3.33 17.34
N ILE A 569 -15.85 -2.50 16.87
CA ILE A 569 -14.59 -2.29 17.60
C ILE A 569 -14.90 -1.63 18.95
N SER A 570 -14.55 -2.31 20.03
CA SER A 570 -14.71 -1.81 21.40
C SER A 570 -13.40 -1.30 21.99
N GLU A 571 -12.28 -1.87 21.55
CA GLU A 571 -10.95 -1.57 22.05
C GLU A 571 -9.89 -1.95 21.01
N ILE A 572 -8.81 -1.17 20.96
CA ILE A 572 -7.61 -1.48 20.19
C ILE A 572 -6.42 -1.62 21.14
N VAL A 573 -5.58 -2.62 20.90
CA VAL A 573 -4.37 -2.90 21.70
C VAL A 573 -3.15 -2.69 20.83
N VAL A 574 -2.37 -1.67 21.14
CA VAL A 574 -1.20 -1.25 20.36
C VAL A 574 0.06 -1.87 20.97
N HIS A 575 0.68 -2.77 20.23
CA HIS A 575 1.98 -3.36 20.54
C HIS A 575 3.06 -2.61 19.77
N SER A 576 3.90 -1.85 20.47
CA SER A 576 5.00 -1.09 19.85
C SER A 576 6.28 -1.91 19.81
N ILE A 577 6.86 -2.05 18.61
CA ILE A 577 8.13 -2.73 18.37
C ILE A 577 9.28 -1.82 18.82
N ASN A 578 10.17 -2.35 19.67
CA ASN A 578 11.18 -1.55 20.36
C ASN A 578 12.30 -1.03 19.46
N TYR A 579 12.78 0.20 19.74
CA TYR A 579 14.01 0.73 19.12
C TYR A 579 14.83 1.71 20.01
N GLU A 580 14.52 1.84 21.30
CA GLU A 580 15.25 2.74 22.23
C GLU A 580 16.47 2.11 22.93
#